data_AF-A0A4Q6FWE8-F1
#
_entry.id   AF-A0A4Q6FWE8-F1
#
_cell.length_a   1.000
_cell.length_b   1.000
_cell.length_c   1.000
_cell.angle_alpha   90.00
_cell.angle_beta   90.00
_cell.angle_gamma   90.00
#
_symmetry.space_group_name_H-M   'P 1'
#
loop_
_entity.id
_entity.type
_entity.pdbx_description
1 polymer ?
#
loop_
_entity_poly.entity_id
_entity_poly.type
_entity_poly.pdbx_seq_one_letter_code
_entity_poly.pdbx_strand_id
1 'polypeptide(L)'
;LFLEGIPNVQRLLKINIGENVKEQFESDLKLEYEAVGKLKSAIAVAFEVKDHTTRELFEKILEDEEGHVDWLETQLSLIQNLGLPNYLAQQVYDVES
;
A
#
# COMPACT_ATOMS: atom_id res chain seq x y z
N LEU A 1 -19.46 8.69 15.11
CA LEU A 1 -20.30 9.12 13.97
C LEU A 1 -20.87 7.86 13.29
N PHE A 2 -22.08 7.90 12.74
CA PHE A 2 -22.63 6.83 11.91
C PHE A 2 -22.95 7.45 10.53
N LEU A 3 -22.34 6.92 9.46
CA LEU A 3 -22.30 7.59 8.14
C LEU A 3 -23.45 7.20 7.20
N GLU A 4 -24.28 6.20 7.57
CA GLU A 4 -25.45 5.70 6.81
C GLU A 4 -25.20 5.32 5.33
N GLY A 5 -23.94 5.25 4.92
CA GLY A 5 -23.54 4.87 3.57
C GLY A 5 -23.72 3.39 3.31
N ILE A 6 -23.79 3.04 2.02
CA ILE A 6 -23.82 1.65 1.55
C ILE A 6 -22.44 1.32 0.97
N PRO A 7 -21.63 0.45 1.62
CA PRO A 7 -20.33 0.06 1.10
C PRO A 7 -20.43 -0.55 -0.29
N ASN A 8 -19.53 -0.16 -1.20
CA ASN A 8 -19.44 -0.76 -2.53
C ASN A 8 -18.32 -1.79 -2.57
N VAL A 9 -18.70 -3.07 -2.65
CA VAL A 9 -17.79 -4.22 -2.82
C VAL A 9 -17.93 -4.91 -4.18
N GLN A 10 -18.71 -4.33 -5.10
CA GLN A 10 -18.94 -4.88 -6.43
C GLN A 10 -17.88 -4.41 -7.44
N ARG A 11 -17.33 -3.21 -7.25
CA ARG A 11 -16.37 -2.62 -8.17
C ARG A 11 -14.94 -2.95 -7.74
N LEU A 12 -14.31 -3.86 -8.47
CA LEU A 12 -12.88 -4.11 -8.37
C LEU A 12 -12.11 -3.12 -9.25
N LEU A 13 -11.03 -2.55 -8.71
CA LEU A 13 -10.11 -1.74 -9.51
C LEU A 13 -9.32 -2.64 -10.47
N LYS A 14 -8.71 -2.03 -11.48
CA LYS A 14 -7.82 -2.76 -12.38
C LYS A 14 -6.68 -3.40 -11.56
N ILE A 15 -6.56 -4.71 -11.66
CA ILE A 15 -5.42 -5.44 -11.10
C ILE A 15 -4.30 -5.44 -12.13
N ASN A 16 -3.11 -4.99 -11.74
CA ASN A 16 -1.90 -5.15 -12.53
C ASN A 16 -1.14 -6.35 -11.96
N ILE A 17 -0.83 -7.34 -12.80
CA ILE A 17 -0.15 -8.57 -12.39
C ILE A 17 1.25 -8.56 -12.99
N GLY A 18 2.27 -8.52 -12.14
CA GLY A 18 3.67 -8.67 -12.56
C GLY A 18 4.01 -10.13 -12.87
N GLU A 19 4.83 -10.36 -13.90
CA GLU A 19 5.23 -11.71 -14.34
C GLU A 19 6.41 -12.27 -13.53
N ASN A 20 7.08 -11.41 -12.75
CA ASN A 20 8.13 -11.78 -11.81
C ASN A 20 8.04 -10.91 -10.54
N VAL A 21 8.78 -11.29 -9.49
CA VAL A 21 8.73 -10.61 -8.17
C VAL A 21 9.08 -9.12 -8.25
N LYS A 22 10.02 -8.74 -9.13
CA LYS A 22 10.34 -7.31 -9.31
C LYS A 22 9.14 -6.55 -9.87
N GLU A 23 8.50 -7.06 -10.90
CA GLU A 23 7.31 -6.43 -11.50
C GLU A 23 6.10 -6.42 -10.54
N GLN A 24 5.97 -7.45 -9.68
CA GLN A 24 4.97 -7.47 -8.62
C GLN A 24 5.20 -6.31 -7.65
N PHE A 25 6.42 -6.15 -7.13
CA PHE A 25 6.74 -5.05 -6.22
C PHE A 25 6.62 -3.66 -6.88
N GLU A 26 7.00 -3.51 -8.15
CA GLU A 26 6.81 -2.24 -8.88
C GLU A 26 5.32 -1.91 -9.09
N SER A 27 4.50 -2.94 -9.37
CA SER A 27 3.05 -2.81 -9.49
C SER A 27 2.40 -2.41 -8.17
N ASP A 28 2.81 -3.07 -7.08
CA ASP A 28 2.30 -2.81 -5.74
C ASP A 28 2.72 -1.42 -5.26
N LEU A 29 3.99 -1.02 -5.45
CA LEU A 29 4.48 0.30 -5.06
C LEU A 29 3.70 1.43 -5.75
N LYS A 30 3.35 1.24 -7.03
CA LYS A 30 2.50 2.19 -7.74
C LYS A 30 1.11 2.28 -7.12
N LEU A 31 0.52 1.15 -6.76
CA LEU A 31 -0.78 1.10 -6.09
C LEU A 31 -0.73 1.83 -4.74
N GLU A 32 0.33 1.62 -3.96
CA GLU A 32 0.51 2.26 -2.66
C GLU A 32 0.66 3.77 -2.77
N TYR A 33 1.45 4.29 -3.71
CA TYR A 33 1.51 5.74 -3.93
C TYR A 33 0.15 6.34 -4.32
N GLU A 34 -0.66 5.63 -5.12
CA GLU A 34 -2.02 6.05 -5.42
C GLU A 34 -2.92 6.04 -4.17
N ALA A 35 -2.77 5.04 -3.29
CA ALA A 35 -3.51 4.92 -2.04
C ALA A 35 -3.15 6.07 -1.07
N VAL A 36 -1.85 6.31 -0.85
CA VAL A 36 -1.32 7.42 -0.03
C VAL A 36 -1.88 8.76 -0.50
N GLY A 37 -1.89 9.02 -1.81
CA GLY A 37 -2.44 10.25 -2.37
C GLY A 37 -3.95 10.41 -2.12
N LYS A 38 -4.72 9.31 -2.26
CA LYS A 38 -6.16 9.29 -1.98
C LYS A 38 -6.46 9.49 -0.49
N LEU A 39 -5.70 8.85 0.39
CA LEU A 39 -5.84 8.96 1.84
C LEU A 39 -5.53 10.37 2.34
N LYS A 40 -4.42 10.98 1.89
CA LYS A 40 -4.07 12.38 2.22
C LYS A 40 -5.19 13.35 1.81
N SER A 41 -5.79 13.13 0.64
CA SER A 41 -6.93 13.93 0.18
C SER A 41 -8.19 13.70 1.04
N ALA A 42 -8.48 12.44 1.39
CA ALA A 42 -9.63 12.09 2.22
C ALA A 42 -9.51 12.61 3.66
N ILE A 43 -8.31 12.57 4.24
CA ILE A 43 -7.98 13.15 5.56
C ILE A 43 -8.26 14.65 5.57
N ALA A 44 -7.82 15.38 4.53
CA ALA A 44 -8.08 16.81 4.40
C ALA A 44 -9.58 17.12 4.38
N VAL A 45 -10.37 16.36 3.59
CA VAL A 45 -11.83 16.52 3.55
C VAL A 45 -12.48 16.22 4.89
N ALA A 46 -12.11 15.11 5.54
CA ALA A 46 -12.63 14.73 6.85
C ALA A 46 -12.32 15.80 7.92
N PHE A 47 -11.13 16.40 7.86
CA PHE A 47 -10.76 17.53 8.71
C PHE A 47 -11.62 18.77 8.46
N GLU A 48 -11.81 19.17 7.19
CA GLU A 48 -12.61 20.34 6.82
C GLU A 48 -14.06 20.25 7.30
N VAL A 49 -14.67 19.06 7.21
CA VAL A 49 -16.06 18.81 7.65
C VAL A 49 -16.16 18.44 9.13
N LYS A 50 -15.05 18.48 9.87
CA LYS A 50 -14.95 18.15 11.31
C LYS A 50 -15.35 16.70 11.65
N ASP A 51 -15.16 15.78 10.72
CA ASP A 51 -15.31 14.35 10.95
C ASP A 51 -14.01 13.74 11.49
N HIS A 52 -13.79 13.91 12.79
CA HIS A 52 -12.55 13.50 13.45
C HIS A 52 -12.38 11.97 13.50
N THR A 53 -13.47 11.19 13.60
CA THR A 53 -13.39 9.73 13.67
C THR A 53 -13.00 9.11 12.33
N THR A 54 -13.57 9.59 11.22
CA THR A 54 -13.17 9.14 9.88
C THR A 54 -11.74 9.57 9.58
N ARG A 55 -11.35 10.77 10.00
CA ARG A 55 -9.97 11.26 9.85
C ARG A 55 -8.97 10.32 10.54
N GLU A 56 -9.20 9.98 11.81
CA GLU A 56 -8.32 9.09 12.58
C GLU A 56 -8.19 7.71 11.93
N LEU A 57 -9.29 7.16 11.40
CA LEU A 57 -9.24 5.90 10.66
C LEU A 57 -8.36 6.01 9.41
N PHE A 58 -8.51 7.07 8.62
CA PHE A 58 -7.67 7.28 7.43
C PHE A 58 -6.21 7.58 7.77
N GLU A 59 -5.93 8.28 8.87
CA GLU A 59 -4.57 8.52 9.35
C GLU A 59 -3.87 7.21 9.72
N LYS A 60 -4.58 6.28 10.40
CA LYS A 60 -4.04 4.95 10.70
C LYS A 60 -3.75 4.14 9.44
N ILE A 61 -4.68 4.11 8.48
CA ILE A 61 -4.45 3.39 7.22
C ILE A 61 -3.28 4.03 6.46
N LEU A 62 -3.17 5.36 6.46
CA LEU A 62 -2.06 6.06 5.82
C LEU A 62 -0.70 5.65 6.41
N GLU A 63 -0.61 5.52 7.74
CA GLU A 63 0.62 5.04 8.40
C GLU A 63 1.00 3.62 7.94
N ASP A 64 0.02 2.72 7.83
CA ASP A 64 0.23 1.37 7.32
C ASP A 64 0.73 1.39 5.86
N GLU A 65 0.10 2.18 4.96
CA GLU A 65 0.51 2.27 3.56
C GLU A 65 1.88 2.95 3.38
N GLU A 66 2.23 3.95 4.19
CA GLU A 66 3.57 4.55 4.17
C GLU A 66 4.64 3.53 4.62
N GLY A 67 4.31 2.64 5.57
CA GLY A 67 5.15 1.49 5.92
C GLY A 67 5.30 0.48 4.79
N HIS A 68 4.23 0.21 4.03
CA HIS A 68 4.30 -0.64 2.84
C HIS A 68 5.17 -0.03 1.74
N VAL A 69 5.05 1.28 1.48
CA VAL A 69 5.92 2.01 0.53
C VAL A 69 7.39 1.84 0.92
N ASP A 70 7.74 2.13 2.18
CA ASP A 70 9.13 2.01 2.67
C ASP A 70 9.67 0.58 2.50
N TRP A 71 8.86 -0.43 2.80
CA TRP A 71 9.24 -1.82 2.64
C TRP A 71 9.48 -2.17 1.16
N LEU A 72 8.58 -1.79 0.26
CA LEU A 72 8.67 -2.05 -1.18
C LEU A 72 9.87 -1.35 -1.82
N GLU A 73 10.10 -0.08 -1.49
CA GLU A 73 11.28 0.67 -1.94
C GLU A 73 12.58 -0.01 -1.47
N THR A 74 12.60 -0.49 -0.23
CA THR A 74 13.73 -1.26 0.31
C THR A 74 13.93 -2.56 -0.47
N GLN A 75 12.87 -3.31 -0.75
CA GLN A 75 12.98 -4.56 -1.53
C GLN A 75 13.50 -4.30 -2.95
N LEU A 76 12.97 -3.28 -3.62
CA LEU A 76 13.41 -2.91 -4.97
C LEU A 76 14.87 -2.46 -4.99
N SER A 77 15.31 -1.71 -3.97
CA SER A 77 16.72 -1.35 -3.78
C SER A 77 17.60 -2.58 -3.56
N LEU A 78 17.16 -3.56 -2.75
CA LEU A 78 17.87 -4.82 -2.57
C LEU A 78 17.97 -5.61 -3.89
N ILE A 79 16.90 -5.69 -4.67
CA ILE A 79 16.90 -6.33 -5.99
C ILE A 79 17.87 -5.61 -6.94
N GLN A 80 17.92 -4.28 -6.90
CA GLN A 80 18.85 -3.48 -7.72
C GLN A 80 20.31 -3.76 -7.35
N ASN A 81 20.63 -3.87 -6.05
CA ASN A 81 21.99 -4.04 -5.57
C ASN A 81 22.50 -5.49 -5.68
N LEU A 82 21.63 -6.48 -5.45
CA LEU A 82 22.00 -7.90 -5.40
C LEU A 82 21.75 -8.63 -6.72
N GLY A 83 20.85 -8.11 -7.55
CA GLY A 83 20.23 -8.83 -8.66
C GLY A 83 19.10 -9.76 -8.19
N LEU A 84 18.08 -9.91 -9.03
CA LEU A 84 16.87 -10.68 -8.72
C LEU A 84 17.15 -12.12 -8.26
N PRO A 85 18.06 -12.92 -8.88
CA PRO A 85 18.33 -14.28 -8.42
C PRO A 85 18.85 -14.37 -6.99
N ASN A 86 19.75 -13.45 -6.60
CA ASN A 86 20.34 -13.44 -5.25
C ASN A 86 19.33 -12.98 -4.21
N TYR A 87 18.49 -12.00 -4.55
CA TYR A 87 17.38 -11.58 -3.70
C TYR A 87 16.43 -12.76 -3.42
N LEU A 88 15.99 -13.46 -4.47
CA LEU A 88 15.07 -14.60 -4.33
C LEU A 88 15.68 -15.75 -3.51
N ALA A 89 16.98 -15.99 -3.62
CA ALA A 89 17.66 -16.99 -2.80
C ALA A 89 17.60 -16.68 -1.28
N GLN A 90 17.35 -15.43 -0.88
CA GLN A 90 17.10 -15.08 0.53
C GLN A 90 15.63 -15.27 0.95
N GLN A 91 14.70 -15.35 0.00
CA GLN A 91 13.25 -15.44 0.27
C GLN A 91 12.71 -16.88 0.34
N VAL A 92 13.53 -17.89 0.00
CA VAL A 92 13.09 -19.30 0.00
C VAL A 92 13.07 -19.93 1.39
N TYR A 93 13.64 -19.26 2.40
CA TYR A 93 13.68 -19.75 3.77
C TYR A 93 12.55 -19.12 4.56
N ASP A 94 11.59 -19.95 4.96
CA ASP A 94 10.58 -19.56 5.94
C ASP A 94 11.27 -19.53 7.31
N VAL A 95 11.55 -18.33 7.83
CA VAL A 95 11.82 -18.18 9.25
C VAL A 95 10.46 -18.01 9.90
N GLU A 96 9.79 -19.12 10.23
CA GLU A 96 8.62 -19.10 11.11
C GLU A 96 8.94 -18.21 12.31
N SER A 97 8.22 -17.08 12.42
CA SER A 97 8.22 -16.20 13.59
C SER A 97 6.80 -15.78 13.92
#